data_AF-F9Q2S6-F1
#
_entry.id   AF-F9Q2S6-F1
#
_cell.length_a   1.000
_cell.length_b   1.000
_cell.length_c   1.000
_cell.angle_alpha   90.00
_cell.angle_beta   90.00
_cell.angle_gamma   90.00
#
_symmetry.space_group_name_H-M   'P 1'
#
loop_
_entity.id
_entity.type
_entity.pdbx_description
1 polymer ?
#
loop_
_entity_poly.entity_id
_entity_poly.type
_entity_poly.pdbx_seq_one_letter_code
_entity_poly.pdbx_strand_id
1 'polypeptide(L)'
;MMLKPSIDTLLDKVPSKYSLVILEAKRAHELEAGAPATQEFKSEKSTLRALEEIESGNVTIHPDPEGKREAVRLRIEEEKRRKEEEEKKIKEQIAKEKKMVKNLRLGGLNLIFLLQEFTDKKEVRRWL
;
A
#
# COMPACT_ATOMS: atom_id res chain seq x y z
N MET A 1 21.64 21.91 -31.12
CA MET A 1 20.36 22.47 -30.63
C MET A 1 20.48 22.58 -29.12
N MET A 2 20.41 23.81 -28.57
CA MET A 2 20.68 24.08 -27.15
C MET A 2 19.66 23.32 -26.27
N LEU A 3 20.16 22.52 -25.33
CA LEU A 3 19.35 21.91 -24.27
C LEU A 3 18.79 23.04 -23.42
N LYS A 4 17.48 23.26 -23.50
CA LYS A 4 16.73 24.08 -22.54
C LYS A 4 16.07 23.12 -21.55
N PRO A 5 16.08 23.42 -20.24
CA PRO A 5 16.54 24.65 -19.59
C PRO A 5 18.07 24.76 -19.37
N SER A 6 18.55 25.98 -19.11
CA SER A 6 19.95 26.25 -18.76
C SER A 6 20.21 25.90 -17.29
N ILE A 7 21.41 25.40 -16.96
CA ILE A 7 21.76 25.02 -15.59
C ILE A 7 21.72 26.22 -14.63
N ASP A 8 22.07 27.41 -15.11
CA ASP A 8 22.13 28.60 -14.26
C ASP A 8 20.74 29.02 -13.75
N THR A 9 19.70 28.94 -14.58
CA THR A 9 18.32 29.26 -14.16
C THR A 9 17.76 28.26 -13.15
N LEU A 10 18.26 27.02 -13.18
CA LEU A 10 17.91 25.98 -12.22
C LEU A 10 18.63 26.15 -10.88
N LEU A 11 19.86 26.66 -10.89
CA LEU A 11 20.64 26.93 -9.68
C LEU A 11 20.12 28.14 -8.88
N ASP A 12 19.35 29.04 -9.50
CA ASP A 12 18.62 30.09 -8.78
C ASP A 12 17.48 29.51 -7.92
N LYS A 13 16.96 28.33 -8.26
CA LYS A 13 15.86 27.65 -7.54
C LYS A 13 16.35 26.59 -6.56
N VAL A 14 17.52 26.02 -6.80
CA VAL A 14 18.07 24.88 -6.04
C VAL A 14 19.46 25.25 -5.51
N PRO A 15 19.72 25.07 -4.20
CA PRO A 15 20.93 25.59 -3.56
C PRO A 15 22.24 24.94 -4.01
N SER A 16 22.20 23.78 -4.67
CA SER A 16 23.41 23.10 -5.13
C SER A 16 23.18 22.25 -6.39
N LYS A 17 24.24 22.10 -7.20
CA LYS A 17 24.26 21.23 -8.40
C LYS A 17 23.92 19.76 -8.05
N TYR A 18 24.43 19.25 -6.92
CA TYR A 18 24.14 17.89 -6.49
C TYR A 18 22.67 17.70 -6.10
N SER A 19 22.10 18.68 -5.39
CA SER A 19 20.68 18.67 -5.04
C SER A 19 19.79 18.73 -6.27
N LEU A 20 20.21 19.47 -7.31
CA LEU A 20 19.51 19.56 -8.58
C LEU A 20 19.45 18.19 -9.28
N VAL A 21 20.59 17.50 -9.41
CA VAL A 21 20.66 16.17 -10.03
C VAL A 21 19.82 15.14 -9.26
N ILE A 22 19.86 15.17 -7.92
CA ILE A 22 19.07 14.25 -7.10
C ILE A 22 17.56 14.53 -7.24
N LEU A 23 17.17 15.81 -7.29
CA LEU A 23 15.78 16.23 -7.46
C LEU A 23 15.24 15.83 -8.83
N GLU A 24 16.04 16.09 -9.89
CA GLU A 24 15.75 15.69 -11.26
C GLU A 24 15.54 14.18 -11.35
N ALA A 25 16.50 13.38 -10.85
CA ALA A 25 16.43 11.92 -10.92
C ALA A 25 15.20 11.36 -10.20
N LYS A 26 14.90 11.87 -8.99
CA LYS A 26 13.71 11.45 -8.24
C LYS A 26 12.43 11.77 -9.01
N ARG A 27 12.32 13.00 -9.54
CA ARG A 27 11.13 13.43 -10.25
C ARG A 27 10.95 12.71 -11.58
N ALA A 28 12.04 12.45 -12.30
CA ALA A 28 12.00 11.66 -13.53
C ALA A 28 11.45 10.25 -13.29
N HIS A 29 11.87 9.59 -12.20
CA HIS A 29 11.34 8.27 -11.82
C HIS A 29 9.87 8.31 -11.42
N GLU A 30 9.40 9.35 -10.73
CA GLU A 30 7.97 9.52 -10.43
C GLU A 30 7.15 9.65 -11.71
N LEU A 31 7.63 10.43 -12.69
CA LEU A 31 6.98 10.60 -13.98
C LEU A 31 6.95 9.29 -14.78
N GLU A 32 8.02 8.50 -14.73
CA GLU A 32 8.06 7.15 -15.34
C GLU A 32 7.12 6.16 -14.65
N ALA A 33 6.95 6.27 -13.33
CA ALA A 33 6.00 5.47 -12.56
C ALA A 33 4.53 5.85 -12.83
N GLY A 34 4.27 6.84 -13.69
CA GLY A 34 2.91 7.27 -14.06
C GLY A 34 2.33 8.35 -13.16
N ALA A 35 3.14 9.08 -12.40
CA ALA A 35 2.67 10.24 -11.65
C ALA A 35 2.04 11.29 -12.59
N PRO A 36 1.02 12.03 -12.13
CA PRO A 36 0.41 13.08 -12.94
C PRO A 36 1.46 14.15 -13.28
N ALA A 37 1.59 14.41 -14.57
CA ALA A 37 2.34 15.55 -15.07
C ALA A 37 1.68 16.84 -14.58
N THR A 38 2.46 17.76 -14.03
CA THR A 38 1.92 19.04 -13.53
C THR A 38 1.79 20.06 -14.67
N GLN A 39 2.42 19.81 -15.82
CA GLN A 39 2.38 20.66 -17.00
C GLN A 39 2.44 19.85 -18.31
N GLU A 40 2.06 20.49 -19.41
CA GLU A 40 2.38 19.97 -20.75
C GLU A 40 3.87 20.15 -21.04
N PHE A 41 4.50 19.06 -21.49
CA PHE A 41 5.92 19.01 -21.72
C PHE A 41 6.25 19.11 -23.20
N LYS A 42 7.30 19.87 -23.54
CA LYS A 42 7.88 19.82 -24.90
C LYS A 42 8.78 18.61 -25.10
N SER A 43 9.34 18.10 -24.01
CA SER A 43 10.29 16.99 -24.05
C SER A 43 9.60 15.65 -23.78
N GLU A 44 10.03 14.61 -24.50
CA GLU A 44 9.54 13.23 -24.29
C GLU A 44 10.27 12.52 -23.15
N LYS A 45 11.53 12.89 -22.88
CA LYS A 45 12.35 12.26 -21.83
C LYS A 45 11.93 12.73 -20.45
N SER A 46 11.77 11.78 -19.53
CA SER A 46 11.45 11.99 -18.11
C SER A 46 12.39 12.95 -17.40
N THR A 47 13.70 12.90 -17.70
CA THR A 47 14.72 13.81 -17.15
C THR A 47 14.52 15.26 -17.59
N LEU A 48 14.32 15.49 -18.88
CA LEU A 48 14.07 16.84 -19.41
C LEU A 48 12.73 17.39 -18.89
N ARG A 49 11.71 16.55 -18.78
CA ARG A 49 10.42 16.91 -18.16
C ARG A 49 10.61 17.36 -16.71
N ALA A 50 11.41 16.64 -15.93
CA ALA A 50 11.73 17.01 -14.55
C ALA A 50 12.45 18.37 -14.47
N LEU A 51 13.41 18.63 -15.36
CA LEU A 51 14.09 19.93 -15.43
C LEU A 51 13.12 21.08 -15.78
N GLU A 52 12.19 20.86 -16.72
CA GLU A 52 11.15 21.84 -17.06
C GLU A 52 10.22 22.12 -15.86
N GLU A 53 9.87 21.12 -15.03
CA GLU A 53 9.06 21.38 -13.82
C GLU A 53 9.83 22.09 -12.70
N ILE A 54 11.15 21.88 -12.61
CA ILE A 54 12.02 22.59 -11.65
C ILE A 54 12.16 24.05 -12.08
N GLU A 55 12.32 24.33 -13.39
CA GLU A 55 12.37 25.70 -13.92
C GLU A 55 11.05 26.44 -13.67
N SER A 56 9.90 25.80 -13.90
CA SER A 56 8.57 26.34 -13.60
C SER A 56 8.34 26.60 -12.10
N GLY A 57 9.18 26.06 -11.21
CA GLY A 57 9.04 26.19 -9.76
C GLY A 57 7.96 25.31 -9.15
N ASN A 58 7.41 24.35 -9.92
CA ASN A 58 6.44 23.37 -9.41
C ASN A 58 7.12 22.34 -8.50
N VAL A 59 8.39 22.03 -8.77
CA VAL A 59 9.20 21.09 -8.00
C VAL A 59 10.28 21.88 -7.28
N THR A 60 10.07 22.13 -5.99
CA THR A 60 11.01 22.86 -5.13
C THR A 60 11.53 21.98 -4.00
N ILE A 61 12.80 22.17 -3.64
CA ILE A 61 13.35 21.61 -2.41
C ILE A 61 12.81 22.46 -1.28
N HIS A 62 12.02 21.85 -0.39
CA HIS A 62 11.56 22.58 0.79
C HIS A 62 12.75 23.04 1.63
N PRO A 63 12.70 24.27 2.17
CA PRO A 63 13.78 24.84 2.99
C PRO A 63 14.05 24.02 4.26
N ASP A 64 13.09 23.19 4.68
CA ASP A 64 13.27 22.18 5.70
C ASP A 64 12.94 20.77 5.15
N PRO A 65 13.94 20.00 4.69
CA PRO A 65 13.76 18.63 4.25
C PRO A 65 13.51 17.66 5.41
N GLU A 66 13.76 18.03 6.68
CA GLU A 66 13.56 17.15 7.83
C GLU A 66 12.10 17.12 8.28
N GLY A 67 11.44 18.28 8.42
CA GLY A 67 10.03 18.33 8.82
C GLY A 67 9.08 17.59 7.86
N LYS A 68 9.38 17.56 6.56
CA LYS A 68 8.63 16.73 5.60
C LYS A 68 8.87 15.24 5.78
N ARG A 69 10.11 14.82 6.08
CA ARG A 69 10.42 13.40 6.33
C ARG A 69 9.72 12.92 7.60
N GLU A 70 9.66 13.76 8.63
CA GLU A 70 8.91 13.46 9.86
C GLU A 70 7.41 13.33 9.59
N ALA A 71 6.81 14.28 8.88
CA ALA A 71 5.39 14.22 8.51
C ALA A 71 5.06 12.97 7.68
N VAL A 72 5.94 12.55 6.77
CA VAL A 72 5.76 11.33 5.97
C VAL A 72 5.90 10.08 6.85
N ARG A 73 6.88 10.05 7.77
CA ARG A 73 7.05 8.93 8.72
C ARG A 73 5.81 8.74 9.60
N LEU A 74 5.27 9.82 10.14
CA LEU A 74 4.05 9.79 10.95
C LEU A 74 2.87 9.22 10.17
N ARG A 75 2.66 9.66 8.92
CA ARG A 75 1.58 9.12 8.06
C ARG A 75 1.74 7.63 7.77
N ILE A 76 2.96 7.18 7.49
CA ILE A 76 3.25 5.77 7.24
C ILE A 76 2.99 4.93 8.51
N GLU A 77 3.35 5.46 9.68
CA GLU A 77 3.17 4.78 10.96
C GLU A 77 1.70 4.69 11.37
N GLU A 78 0.92 5.74 11.13
CA GLU A 78 -0.54 5.73 11.29
C GLU A 78 -1.20 4.72 10.36
N GLU A 79 -0.78 4.67 9.09
CA GLU A 79 -1.33 3.73 8.11
C GLU A 79 -0.99 2.27 8.48
N LYS A 80 0.22 2.01 8.99
CA LYS A 80 0.61 0.70 9.53
C LYS A 80 -0.24 0.31 10.72
N ARG A 81 -0.42 1.21 11.69
CA ARG A 81 -1.25 0.94 12.88
C ARG A 81 -2.69 0.60 12.50
N ARG A 82 -3.25 1.33 11.53
CA ARG A 82 -4.60 1.05 11.02
C ARG A 82 -4.68 -0.31 10.32
N LYS A 83 -3.69 -0.65 9.48
CA LYS A 83 -3.62 -1.98 8.82
C LYS A 83 -3.49 -3.10 9.85
N GLU A 84 -2.69 -2.92 10.89
CA GLU A 84 -2.56 -3.90 11.97
C GLU A 84 -3.87 -4.08 12.75
N GLU A 85 -4.62 -3.01 13.01
CA GLU A 85 -5.94 -3.09 13.64
C GLU A 85 -6.96 -3.79 12.76
N GLU A 86 -6.99 -3.48 11.46
CA GLU A 86 -7.83 -4.14 10.46
C GLU A 86 -7.47 -5.63 10.35
N GLU A 87 -6.18 -5.97 10.31
CA GLU A 87 -5.70 -7.36 10.27
C GLU A 87 -6.06 -8.13 11.54
N LYS A 88 -5.95 -7.51 12.73
CA LYS A 88 -6.38 -8.11 14.00
C LYS A 88 -7.87 -8.43 13.99
N LYS A 89 -8.71 -7.51 13.52
CA LYS A 89 -10.17 -7.73 13.39
C LYS A 89 -10.46 -8.87 12.42
N ILE A 90 -9.82 -8.89 11.27
CA ILE A 90 -9.98 -9.96 10.26
C ILE A 90 -9.57 -11.32 10.85
N LYS A 91 -8.42 -11.40 11.52
CA LYS A 91 -7.95 -12.64 12.19
C LYS A 91 -8.92 -13.11 13.26
N GLU A 92 -9.50 -12.20 14.03
CA GLU A 92 -10.50 -12.53 15.05
C GLU A 92 -11.79 -13.06 14.43
N GLN A 93 -12.29 -12.44 13.35
CA GLN A 93 -13.43 -12.92 12.57
C GLN A 93 -13.18 -14.36 12.07
N ILE A 94 -12.02 -14.60 11.45
CA ILE A 94 -11.62 -15.91 10.93
C ILE A 94 -11.54 -16.95 12.05
N ALA A 95 -11.01 -16.57 13.23
CA ALA A 95 -10.92 -17.48 14.37
C ALA A 95 -12.31 -17.84 14.93
N LYS A 96 -13.23 -16.87 15.01
CA LYS A 96 -14.63 -17.10 15.42
C LYS A 96 -15.35 -18.01 14.43
N GLU A 97 -15.18 -17.77 13.13
CA GLU A 97 -15.76 -18.60 12.07
C GLU A 97 -15.21 -20.03 12.13
N LYS A 98 -13.90 -20.21 12.25
CA LYS A 98 -13.28 -21.53 12.41
C LYS A 98 -13.79 -22.25 13.66
N LYS A 99 -13.99 -21.56 14.78
CA LYS A 99 -14.60 -22.13 16.00
C LYS A 99 -16.05 -22.56 15.76
N MET A 100 -16.86 -21.73 15.09
CA MET A 100 -18.23 -22.08 14.74
C MET A 100 -18.28 -23.30 13.82
N VAL A 101 -17.46 -23.33 12.77
CA VAL A 101 -17.36 -24.47 11.84
C VAL A 101 -16.92 -25.73 12.58
N LYS A 102 -15.95 -25.63 13.50
CA LYS A 102 -15.53 -26.77 14.34
C LYS A 102 -16.67 -27.27 15.22
N ASN A 103 -17.42 -26.38 15.87
CA ASN A 103 -18.56 -26.74 16.70
C ASN A 103 -19.69 -27.38 15.89
N LEU A 104 -19.96 -26.87 14.69
CA LEU A 104 -20.93 -27.44 13.73
C LEU A 104 -20.51 -28.84 13.26
N ARG A 105 -19.23 -29.04 12.91
CA ARG A 105 -18.70 -30.38 12.55
C ARG A 105 -18.83 -31.37 13.70
N LEU A 106 -18.47 -30.96 14.93
CA LEU A 106 -18.59 -31.80 16.11
C LEU A 106 -20.05 -32.16 16.41
N GLY A 107 -20.98 -31.20 16.28
CA GLY A 107 -22.42 -31.46 16.44
C GLY A 107 -22.98 -32.41 15.37
N GLY A 108 -22.56 -32.26 14.11
CA GLY A 108 -22.97 -33.15 13.02
C GLY A 108 -22.45 -34.58 13.19
N LEU A 109 -21.19 -34.75 13.60
CA LEU A 109 -20.61 -36.06 13.96
C LEU A 109 -21.38 -36.71 15.13
N ASN A 110 -21.72 -35.94 16.15
CA ASN A 110 -22.44 -36.44 17.32
C ASN A 110 -23.89 -36.85 16.97
N LEU A 111 -24.55 -36.13 16.06
CA LEU A 111 -25.91 -36.47 15.60
C LEU A 111 -25.93 -37.73 14.72
N ILE A 112 -24.94 -37.91 13.83
CA ILE A 112 -24.78 -39.14 13.04
C ILE A 112 -24.53 -40.33 13.96
N PHE A 113 -23.68 -40.17 14.98
CA PHE A 113 -23.40 -41.21 15.96
C PHE A 113 -24.65 -41.60 16.77
N LEU A 114 -25.42 -40.62 17.26
CA LEU A 114 -26.68 -40.87 17.96
C LEU A 114 -27.73 -41.54 17.08
N LEU A 115 -27.81 -41.19 15.79
CA LEU A 115 -28.72 -41.84 14.85
C LEU A 115 -28.34 -43.30 14.59
N GLN A 116 -27.04 -43.61 14.46
CA GLN A 116 -26.53 -44.98 14.31
C GLN A 116 -26.89 -45.85 15.52
N GLU A 117 -26.72 -45.32 16.74
CA GLU A 117 -27.07 -46.05 17.97
C GLU A 117 -28.60 -46.26 18.11
N PHE A 118 -29.40 -45.32 17.60
CA PHE A 118 -30.86 -45.43 17.59
C PHE A 118 -31.38 -46.43 16.55
N THR A 119 -30.73 -46.55 15.39
CA THR A 119 -31.01 -47.61 14.42
C THR A 119 -30.65 -48.99 14.96
N ASP A 120 -29.49 -49.12 15.60
CA ASP A 120 -29.00 -50.38 16.17
C ASP A 120 -29.93 -50.89 17.31
N LYS A 121 -30.36 -49.99 18.21
CA LYS A 121 -31.38 -50.33 19.25
C LYS A 121 -32.75 -50.72 18.68
N LYS A 122 -33.14 -50.26 17.49
CA LYS A 122 -34.40 -50.66 16.84
C LYS A 122 -34.27 -52.01 16.12
N GLU A 123 -33.09 -52.35 15.60
CA GLU A 123 -32.83 -53.68 15.02
C GLU A 123 -32.80 -54.77 16.09
N VAL A 124 -32.18 -54.53 17.25
CA VAL A 124 -32.15 -55.50 18.36
C VAL A 124 -33.54 -55.78 18.93
N ARG A 125 -34.43 -54.77 19.00
CA ARG A 125 -35.83 -54.93 19.46
C ARG A 125 -36.76 -55.61 18.45
N ARG A 126 -36.33 -55.81 17.20
CA ARG A 126 -37.12 -56.49 16.16
C ARG A 126 -36.88 -58.01 16.17
N TRP A 127 -35.91 -58.49 16.96
CA TRP A 127 -35.51 -59.90 17.10
C TRP A 127 -35.82 -60.51 18.48
N LEU A 128 -36.51 -59.79 19.35
CA LEU A 128 -37.09 -60.25 20.63
C LEU A 128 -38.62 -60.26 20.51
#